data_AF-A0A6B3GDW9-F1
#
_entry.id   AF-A0A6B3GDW9-F1
#
_cell.length_a   1.000
_cell.length_b   1.000
_cell.length_c   1.000
_cell.angle_alpha   90.00
_cell.angle_beta   90.00
_cell.angle_gamma   90.00
#
_symmetry.space_group_name_H-M   'P 1'
#
loop_
_entity.id
_entity.type
_entity.pdbx_description
1 polymer ?
#
loop_
_entity_poly.entity_id
_entity_poly.type
_entity_poly.pdbx_seq_one_letter_code
_entity_poly.pdbx_strand_id
1 'polypeptide(L)'
;MSQIVVKRPPRALPTEVPVEQVQLQPPPELPRGQQEGALMQLLPMLGMGGSVVFFFMTPNPIMRIMGMIMIASTLGMAIAMLVRYRRGTQGELADLRRDYLKYLTQTRRAVLKTARKQRDAQFYLHPSPEQLWALVAEGSRVWERRAGDADFA
;
A
#
# COMPACT_ATOMS: atom_id res chain seq x y z
N MET A 1 -15.92 -3.69 65.59
CA MET A 1 -15.45 -3.48 64.20
C MET A 1 -13.95 -3.25 64.24
N SER A 2 -13.15 -4.15 63.67
CA SER A 2 -11.70 -3.96 63.50
C SER A 2 -11.43 -3.22 62.18
N GLN A 3 -10.40 -2.38 62.16
CA GLN A 3 -9.99 -1.61 60.98
C GLN A 3 -8.53 -1.95 60.66
N ILE A 4 -8.18 -1.97 59.37
CA ILE A 4 -6.82 -2.18 58.89
C ILE A 4 -6.35 -0.88 58.24
N VAL A 5 -5.20 -0.37 58.67
CA VAL A 5 -4.59 0.81 58.06
C VAL A 5 -3.82 0.39 56.81
N VAL A 6 -4.23 0.87 55.65
CA VAL A 6 -3.52 0.62 54.38
C VAL A 6 -2.76 1.89 53.98
N LYS A 7 -1.44 1.77 53.84
CA LYS A 7 -0.61 2.85 53.26
C LYS A 7 -0.78 2.83 51.75
N ARG A 8 -1.00 3.99 51.14
CA ARG A 8 -1.14 4.12 49.68
C ARG A 8 0.23 4.23 49.02
N PRO A 9 0.72 3.20 48.30
CA PRO A 9 1.99 3.28 47.61
C PRO A 9 1.90 4.18 46.36
N PRO A 10 3.06 4.56 45.77
CA PRO A 10 3.10 5.15 44.44
C PRO A 10 2.38 4.25 43.42
N ARG A 11 1.59 4.85 42.53
CA ARG A 11 0.81 4.14 41.52
C ARG A 11 1.75 3.54 40.46
N ALA A 12 1.57 2.26 40.14
CA ALA A 12 2.16 1.66 38.95
C ALA A 12 1.26 1.97 37.74
N LEU A 13 1.84 2.54 36.69
CA LEU A 13 1.12 2.86 35.46
C LEU A 13 1.24 1.69 34.47
N PRO A 14 0.19 1.42 33.66
CA PRO A 14 0.30 0.45 32.58
C PRO A 14 1.30 0.93 31.53
N THR A 15 1.70 0.01 30.64
CA THR A 15 2.59 0.33 29.52
C THR A 15 2.02 1.47 28.68
N GLU A 16 2.86 2.45 28.35
CA GLU A 16 2.46 3.57 27.51
C GLU A 16 1.99 3.10 26.12
N VAL A 17 0.87 3.69 25.72
CA VAL A 17 0.23 3.44 24.44
C VAL A 17 0.58 4.57 23.47
N PRO A 18 1.11 4.23 22.28
CA PRO A 18 1.28 5.22 21.22
C PRO A 18 -0.07 5.87 20.83
N VAL A 19 -0.12 7.21 20.88
CA VAL A 19 -1.30 8.03 20.51
C VAL A 19 -1.15 8.71 19.14
N GLU A 20 -0.09 8.40 18.41
CA GLU A 20 0.16 8.95 17.09
C GLU A 20 -0.93 8.52 16.08
N GLN A 21 -1.34 9.46 15.23
CA GLN A 21 -2.35 9.20 14.20
C GLN A 21 -1.76 8.32 13.08
N VAL A 22 -2.50 7.29 12.69
CA VAL A 22 -2.09 6.39 11.61
C VAL A 22 -2.51 7.00 10.27
N GLN A 23 -1.55 7.54 9.52
CA GLN A 23 -1.79 8.03 8.17
C GLN A 23 -1.54 6.93 7.13
N LEU A 24 -2.54 6.68 6.27
CA LEU A 24 -2.44 5.72 5.17
C LEU A 24 -2.10 6.44 3.86
N GLN A 25 -1.11 5.92 3.14
CA GLN A 25 -0.82 6.41 1.79
C GLN A 25 -1.94 6.01 0.82
N PRO A 26 -2.36 6.93 -0.07
CA PRO A 26 -3.34 6.59 -1.10
C PRO A 26 -2.80 5.50 -2.02
N PRO A 27 -3.66 4.68 -2.62
CA PRO A 27 -3.25 3.67 -3.59
C PRO A 27 -2.60 4.34 -4.81
N PRO A 28 -1.62 3.68 -5.45
CA PRO A 28 -0.99 4.20 -6.66
C PRO A 28 -2.02 4.33 -7.79
N GLU A 29 -1.97 5.44 -8.53
CA GLU A 29 -2.83 5.65 -9.68
C GLU A 29 -2.44 4.70 -10.83
N LEU A 30 -3.44 4.10 -11.47
CA LEU A 30 -3.22 3.31 -12.67
C LEU A 30 -2.84 4.27 -13.82
N PRO A 31 -1.80 3.97 -14.62
CA PRO A 31 -1.51 4.72 -15.81
C PRO A 31 -2.74 4.65 -16.71
N ARG A 32 -3.43 5.78 -16.85
CA ARG A 32 -4.56 5.92 -17.78
C ARG A 32 -4.00 5.58 -19.15
N GLY A 33 -4.61 4.60 -19.81
CA GLY A 33 -4.14 4.10 -21.10
C GLY A 33 -3.79 5.26 -22.00
N GLN A 34 -2.58 5.22 -22.55
CA GLN A 34 -1.94 6.27 -23.33
C GLN A 34 -2.70 6.48 -24.66
N GLN A 35 -3.94 6.97 -24.60
CA GLN A 35 -4.75 7.28 -25.76
C GLN A 35 -4.18 8.50 -26.50
N GLU A 36 -3.53 9.42 -25.78
CA GLU A 36 -2.82 10.55 -26.36
C GLU A 36 -1.62 10.11 -27.23
N GLY A 37 -1.03 8.94 -26.95
CA GLY A 37 0.05 8.38 -27.75
C GLY A 37 -0.42 7.69 -29.02
N ALA A 38 -1.67 7.23 -29.08
CA ALA A 38 -2.17 6.50 -30.25
C ALA A 38 -2.20 7.38 -31.51
N LEU A 39 -2.63 8.64 -31.37
CA LEU A 39 -2.68 9.60 -32.47
C LEU A 39 -1.26 9.99 -32.94
N MET A 40 -0.34 10.19 -32.00
CA MET A 40 1.06 10.51 -32.30
C MET A 40 1.82 9.31 -32.89
N GLN A 41 1.42 8.08 -32.55
CA GLN A 41 1.98 6.84 -33.07
C GLN A 41 1.41 6.44 -34.44
N LEU A 42 0.23 6.93 -34.80
CA LEU A 42 -0.37 6.76 -36.13
C LEU A 42 0.25 7.68 -37.18
N LEU A 43 0.78 8.85 -36.79
CA LEU A 43 1.36 9.83 -37.71
C LEU A 43 2.54 9.26 -38.54
N PRO A 44 3.52 8.53 -37.96
CA PRO A 44 4.57 7.87 -38.73
C PRO A 44 4.05 6.71 -39.60
N MET A 45 3.01 5.99 -39.17
CA MET A 45 2.42 4.90 -39.95
C MET A 45 1.75 5.40 -41.24
N LEU A 46 1.07 6.55 -41.16
CA LEU A 46 0.48 7.19 -42.34
C LEU A 46 1.55 7.68 -43.32
N GLY A 47 2.66 8.24 -42.81
CA GLY A 47 3.81 8.64 -43.64
C GLY A 47 4.51 7.47 -44.33
N MET A 48 4.66 6.34 -43.63
CA MET A 48 5.25 5.12 -44.20
C MET A 48 4.31 4.42 -45.19
N GLY A 49 3.00 4.41 -44.94
CA GLY A 49 2.02 3.82 -45.86
C GLY A 49 2.04 4.50 -47.24
N GLY A 50 2.21 5.81 -47.28
CA GLY A 50 2.33 6.58 -48.53
C GLY A 50 3.60 6.24 -49.33
N SER A 51 4.73 6.00 -48.67
CA SER A 51 5.99 5.70 -49.35
C SER A 51 6.02 4.29 -49.94
N VAL A 52 5.40 3.28 -49.28
CA VAL A 52 5.27 1.92 -49.83
C VAL A 52 4.54 1.93 -51.17
N VAL A 53 3.38 2.60 -51.25
CA VAL A 53 2.57 2.64 -52.48
C VAL A 53 3.36 3.24 -53.64
N PHE A 54 4.15 4.28 -53.38
CA PHE A 54 5.03 4.91 -54.36
C PHE A 54 6.12 3.97 -54.91
N PHE A 55 6.74 3.17 -54.04
CA PHE A 55 7.77 2.20 -54.45
C PHE A 55 7.25 1.07 -55.32
N PHE A 56 5.99 0.64 -55.13
CA PHE A 56 5.37 -0.40 -55.95
C PHE A 56 4.88 0.11 -57.32
N MET A 57 4.51 1.39 -57.41
CA MET A 57 4.04 2.02 -58.64
C MET A 57 5.19 2.34 -59.62
N THR A 58 6.43 2.34 -59.13
CA THR A 58 7.62 2.59 -59.96
C THR A 58 8.06 1.29 -60.69
N PRO A 59 8.41 1.33 -62.01
CA PRO A 59 8.82 0.14 -62.77
C PRO A 59 10.18 -0.48 -62.39
N ASN A 60 10.92 0.12 -61.46
CA ASN A 60 12.29 -0.27 -61.15
C ASN A 60 12.31 -1.49 -60.19
N PRO A 61 12.90 -2.64 -60.58
CA PRO A 61 12.94 -3.85 -59.75
C PRO A 61 13.69 -3.65 -58.43
N ILE A 62 14.67 -2.75 -58.37
CA ILE A 62 15.42 -2.45 -57.13
C ILE A 62 14.51 -1.76 -56.09
N MET A 63 13.64 -0.84 -56.53
CA MET A 63 12.70 -0.14 -55.63
C MET A 63 11.64 -1.08 -55.04
N ARG A 64 11.19 -2.09 -55.80
CA ARG A 64 10.23 -3.09 -55.31
C ARG A 64 10.82 -3.95 -54.19
N ILE A 65 12.09 -4.34 -54.31
CA ILE A 65 12.80 -5.11 -53.26
C ILE A 65 12.95 -4.27 -51.99
N MET A 66 13.29 -2.98 -52.11
CA MET A 66 13.37 -2.08 -50.96
C MET A 66 12.02 -1.88 -50.26
N GLY A 67 10.93 -1.78 -51.03
CA GLY A 67 9.56 -1.74 -50.49
C GLY A 67 9.21 -2.99 -49.68
N MET A 68 9.58 -4.19 -50.17
CA MET A 68 9.36 -5.44 -49.44
C MET A 68 10.16 -5.53 -48.13
N ILE A 69 11.42 -5.10 -48.12
CA ILE A 69 12.26 -5.05 -46.91
C ILE A 69 11.68 -4.07 -45.88
N MET A 70 11.14 -2.94 -46.34
CA MET A 70 10.53 -1.94 -45.47
C MET A 70 9.24 -2.46 -44.82
N ILE A 71 8.39 -3.17 -45.56
CA ILE A 71 7.19 -3.83 -45.00
C ILE A 71 7.61 -4.89 -43.96
N ALA A 72 8.62 -5.72 -44.27
CA ALA A 72 9.10 -6.73 -43.33
C ALA A 72 9.65 -6.10 -42.03
N SER A 73 10.42 -5.01 -42.15
CA SER A 73 11.00 -4.29 -41.02
C SER A 73 9.94 -3.61 -40.15
N THR A 74 8.94 -2.97 -40.76
CA THR A 74 7.84 -2.31 -40.04
C THR A 74 6.96 -3.33 -39.32
N LEU A 75 6.67 -4.47 -39.94
CA LEU A 75 5.93 -5.56 -39.30
C LEU A 75 6.71 -6.15 -38.12
N GLY A 76 8.02 -6.37 -38.30
CA GLY A 76 8.91 -6.82 -37.22
C GLY A 76 8.94 -5.85 -36.04
N MET A 77 9.05 -4.55 -36.31
CA MET A 77 9.02 -3.51 -35.28
C MET A 77 7.66 -3.42 -34.57
N ALA A 78 6.55 -3.55 -35.31
CA ALA A 78 5.21 -3.54 -34.73
C ALA A 78 4.99 -4.72 -33.77
N ILE A 79 5.44 -5.92 -34.14
CA ILE A 79 5.40 -7.11 -33.28
C ILE A 79 6.28 -6.91 -32.05
N ALA A 80 7.51 -6.42 -32.22
CA ALA A 80 8.41 -6.14 -31.09
C ALA A 80 7.81 -5.12 -30.11
N MET A 81 7.15 -4.08 -30.63
CA MET A 81 6.48 -3.06 -29.82
C MET A 81 5.27 -3.64 -29.06
N LEU A 82 4.47 -4.51 -29.70
CA LEU A 82 3.35 -5.20 -29.05
C LEU A 82 3.82 -6.11 -27.89
N VAL A 83 4.89 -6.88 -28.12
CA VAL A 83 5.48 -7.78 -27.10
C VAL A 83 6.02 -6.97 -25.93
N ARG A 84 6.74 -5.87 -26.21
CA ARG A 84 7.26 -4.96 -25.18
C ARG A 84 6.13 -4.30 -24.38
N TYR A 85 5.06 -3.86 -25.06
CA TYR A 85 3.91 -3.24 -24.42
C TYR A 85 3.19 -4.21 -23.47
N ARG A 86 2.95 -5.45 -23.91
CA ARG A 86 2.32 -6.48 -23.08
C ARG A 86 3.19 -6.87 -21.87
N ARG A 87 4.52 -6.99 -22.05
CA ARG A 87 5.43 -7.35 -20.96
C ARG A 87 5.64 -6.21 -19.95
N GLY A 88 5.78 -4.98 -20.41
CA GLY A 88 6.05 -3.82 -19.54
C GLY A 88 4.84 -3.45 -18.68
N THR A 89 3.66 -3.32 -19.30
CA THR A 89 2.46 -2.79 -18.62
C THR A 89 1.91 -3.76 -17.56
N GLN A 90 1.94 -5.08 -17.81
CA GLN A 90 1.41 -6.05 -16.85
C GLN A 90 2.36 -6.32 -15.68
N GLY A 91 3.67 -6.34 -15.92
CA GLY A 91 4.67 -6.58 -14.88
C GLY A 91 4.71 -5.43 -13.87
N GLU A 92 4.82 -4.20 -14.37
CA GLU A 92 4.91 -3.01 -13.54
C GLU A 92 3.67 -2.80 -12.65
N LEU A 93 2.47 -3.04 -13.19
CA LEU A 93 1.23 -2.99 -12.41
C LEU A 93 1.15 -4.06 -11.32
N ALA A 94 1.62 -5.28 -11.63
CA ALA A 94 1.63 -6.36 -10.66
C ALA A 94 2.60 -6.07 -9.51
N ASP A 95 3.76 -5.49 -9.82
CA ASP A 95 4.77 -5.10 -8.84
C ASP A 95 4.27 -3.96 -7.95
N LEU A 96 3.72 -2.88 -8.54
CA LEU A 96 3.10 -1.78 -7.78
C LEU A 96 2.00 -2.27 -6.83
N ARG A 97 1.16 -3.20 -7.28
CA ARG A 97 0.12 -3.82 -6.44
C ARG A 97 0.72 -4.62 -5.29
N ARG A 98 1.77 -5.41 -5.55
CA ARG A 98 2.44 -6.22 -4.52
C ARG A 98 3.06 -5.34 -3.45
N ASP A 99 3.73 -4.27 -3.84
CA ASP A 99 4.37 -3.34 -2.91
C ASP A 99 3.34 -2.61 -2.05
N TYR A 100 2.24 -2.15 -2.64
CA TYR A 100 1.17 -1.51 -1.88
C TYR A 100 0.49 -2.47 -0.88
N LEU A 101 0.22 -3.71 -1.28
CA LEU A 101 -0.33 -4.72 -0.37
C LEU A 101 0.64 -5.10 0.75
N LYS A 102 1.94 -5.11 0.46
CA LYS A 102 3.00 -5.30 1.46
C LYS A 102 3.00 -4.15 2.46
N TYR A 103 2.93 -2.91 1.99
CA TYR A 103 2.76 -1.72 2.84
C TYR A 103 1.53 -1.85 3.75
N LEU A 104 0.35 -2.15 3.20
CA LEU A 104 -0.87 -2.31 3.99
C LEU A 104 -0.75 -3.42 5.04
N THR A 105 -0.07 -4.51 4.72
CA THR A 105 0.17 -5.62 5.66
C THR A 105 1.08 -5.19 6.81
N GLN A 106 2.14 -4.44 6.53
CA GLN A 106 3.04 -3.91 7.55
C GLN A 106 2.31 -2.90 8.45
N THR A 107 1.55 -1.98 7.86
CA THR A 107 0.74 -1.01 8.61
C THR A 107 -0.29 -1.70 9.49
N ARG A 108 -1.00 -2.72 8.98
CA ARG A 108 -1.93 -3.52 9.78
C ARG A 108 -1.25 -4.15 11.01
N ARG A 109 -0.05 -4.71 10.84
CA ARG A 109 0.70 -5.31 11.97
C ARG A 109 1.05 -4.28 13.04
N ALA A 110 1.47 -3.08 12.63
CA ALA A 110 1.76 -1.99 13.55
C ALA A 110 0.51 -1.56 14.33
N VAL A 111 -0.61 -1.34 13.62
CA VAL A 111 -1.89 -0.98 14.24
C VAL A 111 -2.38 -2.04 15.23
N LEU A 112 -2.32 -3.33 14.85
CA LEU A 112 -2.72 -4.41 15.74
C LEU A 112 -1.83 -4.51 16.99
N LYS A 113 -0.54 -4.19 16.89
CA LYS A 113 0.35 -4.12 18.04
C LYS A 113 -0.07 -2.98 18.99
N THR A 114 -0.39 -1.81 18.46
CA THR A 114 -0.90 -0.68 19.25
C THR A 114 -2.25 -1.00 19.89
N ALA A 115 -3.17 -1.64 19.15
CA ALA A 115 -4.47 -2.05 19.67
C ALA A 115 -4.35 -3.08 20.82
N ARG A 116 -3.38 -4.00 20.76
CA ARG A 116 -3.08 -4.91 21.88
C ARG A 116 -2.58 -4.15 23.10
N LYS A 117 -1.64 -3.21 22.94
CA LYS A 117 -1.19 -2.36 24.05
C LYS A 117 -2.33 -1.56 24.67
N GLN A 118 -3.22 -1.00 23.85
CA GLN A 118 -4.44 -0.32 24.31
C GLN A 118 -5.31 -1.26 25.15
N ARG A 119 -5.58 -2.46 24.63
CA ARG A 119 -6.39 -3.47 25.33
C ARG A 119 -5.75 -3.88 26.66
N ASP A 120 -4.45 -4.14 26.68
CA ASP A 120 -3.73 -4.57 27.88
C ASP A 120 -3.71 -3.44 28.94
N ALA A 121 -3.49 -2.19 28.52
CA ALA A 121 -3.61 -1.03 29.40
C ALA A 121 -5.04 -0.88 29.96
N GLN A 122 -6.06 -1.08 29.14
CA GLN A 122 -7.45 -1.00 29.59
C GLN A 122 -7.82 -2.13 30.57
N PHE A 123 -7.36 -3.36 30.34
CA PHE A 123 -7.58 -4.45 31.29
C PHE A 123 -6.80 -4.27 32.59
N TYR A 124 -5.64 -3.63 32.53
CA TYR A 124 -4.92 -3.26 33.74
C TYR A 124 -5.73 -2.26 34.57
N LEU A 125 -6.26 -1.20 33.94
CA LEU A 125 -7.04 -0.14 34.61
C LEU A 125 -8.44 -0.59 35.04
N HIS A 126 -9.06 -1.48 34.26
CA HIS A 126 -10.43 -1.95 34.42
C HIS A 126 -10.47 -3.49 34.40
N PRO A 127 -9.96 -4.15 35.46
CA PRO A 127 -9.99 -5.60 35.58
C PRO A 127 -11.45 -6.11 35.70
N SER A 128 -11.67 -7.40 35.41
CA SER A 128 -13.01 -7.97 35.56
C SER A 128 -13.43 -8.00 37.04
N PRO A 129 -14.73 -7.85 37.35
CA PRO A 129 -15.20 -7.81 38.74
C PRO A 129 -14.79 -9.03 39.57
N GLU A 130 -14.71 -10.20 38.92
CA GLU A 130 -14.31 -11.46 39.55
C GLU A 130 -12.81 -11.53 39.91
N GLN A 131 -11.98 -10.60 39.44
CA GLN A 131 -10.54 -10.52 39.77
C GLN A 131 -10.24 -9.51 40.87
N LEU A 132 -11.21 -8.67 41.24
CA LEU A 132 -11.01 -7.60 42.23
C LEU A 132 -10.61 -8.14 43.61
N TRP A 133 -11.13 -9.31 44.01
CA TRP A 133 -10.77 -9.91 45.30
C TRP A 133 -9.27 -10.26 45.37
N ALA A 134 -8.68 -10.70 44.25
CA ALA A 134 -7.26 -11.02 44.18
C ALA A 134 -6.39 -9.76 44.31
N LEU A 135 -6.81 -8.66 43.66
CA LEU A 135 -6.14 -7.37 43.78
C LEU A 135 -6.22 -6.80 45.21
N VAL A 136 -7.36 -6.99 45.88
CA VAL A 136 -7.54 -6.60 47.28
C VAL A 136 -6.66 -7.45 48.20
N ALA A 137 -6.58 -8.76 47.96
CA ALA A 137 -5.74 -9.68 48.73
C ALA A 137 -4.24 -9.39 48.55
N GLU A 138 -3.81 -9.00 47.35
CA GLU A 138 -2.45 -8.55 47.07
C GLU A 138 -2.12 -7.21 47.75
N GLY A 139 -3.11 -6.31 47.86
CA GLY A 139 -2.99 -5.04 48.58
C GLY A 139 -2.16 -3.97 47.87
N SER A 140 -1.43 -4.31 46.80
CA SER A 140 -0.54 -3.41 46.06
C SER A 140 -1.28 -2.33 45.25
N ARG A 141 -2.51 -2.64 44.80
CA ARG A 141 -3.31 -1.83 43.87
C ARG A 141 -4.62 -1.31 44.47
N VAL A 142 -4.75 -1.36 45.79
CA VAL A 142 -5.92 -0.84 46.50
C VAL A 142 -5.83 0.69 46.59
N TRP A 143 -6.89 1.37 46.15
CA TRP A 143 -6.97 2.86 46.12
C TRP A 143 -5.86 3.52 45.30
N GLU A 144 -5.47 2.93 44.17
CA GLU A 144 -4.41 3.45 43.29
C GLU A 144 -4.81 4.73 42.52
N ARG A 145 -6.09 4.89 42.18
CA ARG A 145 -6.62 6.03 41.40
C ARG A 145 -6.69 7.31 42.23
N ARG A 146 -6.25 8.42 41.64
CA ARG A 146 -6.23 9.77 42.25
C ARG A 146 -7.11 10.73 41.47
N ALA A 147 -7.61 11.77 42.12
CA ALA A 147 -8.51 12.75 41.50
C ALA A 147 -7.95 13.47 40.26
N GLY A 148 -6.62 13.52 40.10
CA GLY A 148 -5.97 14.11 38.93
C GLY A 148 -5.70 13.12 37.79
N ASP A 149 -6.01 11.84 37.98
CA ASP A 149 -5.75 10.83 36.97
C ASP A 149 -6.85 10.84 35.89
N ALA A 150 -6.46 10.65 34.63
CA ALA A 150 -7.39 10.66 33.51
C ALA A 150 -8.47 9.56 33.59
N ASP A 151 -8.22 8.51 34.38
CA ASP A 151 -9.12 7.37 34.58
C ASP A 151 -9.90 7.41 35.91
N PHE A 152 -9.93 8.55 36.59
CA PHE A 152 -10.63 8.70 37.87
C PHE A 152 -12.17 8.83 37.75
N ALA A 153 -12.65 9.37 36.62
CA ALA A 153 -14.06 9.70 36.40
C ALA A 153 -14.91 8.51 35.92
#